data_AF-A0A9P6CK13-F1
#
_entry.id   AF-A0A9P6CK13-F1
#
_cell.length_a   1.000
_cell.length_b   1.000
_cell.length_c   1.000
_cell.angle_alpha   90.00
_cell.angle_beta   90.00
_cell.angle_gamma   90.00
#
_symmetry.space_group_name_H-M   'P 1'
#
loop_
_entity.id
_entity.type
_entity.pdbx_description
1 polymer ?
#
loop_
_entity_poly.entity_id
_entity_poly.type
_entity_poly.pdbx_seq_one_letter_code
_entity_poly.pdbx_strand_id
1 'polypeptide(L)'
;MSTFFRQATNVARSASRVRAFASTSASRKDLVQDLYLSQIKAYKPAPPAKDAHVGVVKAYSLPPSPVAPSLPSDLAAELTAYDAVEPTKVEVAVASGSAEEVAGAEAYLSFLEADIPKPEAHH
;
A
#
# COMPACT_ATOMS: atom_id res chain seq x y z
N MET A 1 -56.34 37.10 -70.05
CA MET A 1 -56.42 35.68 -69.61
C MET A 1 -55.30 34.86 -70.27
N SER A 2 -54.03 34.98 -69.85
CA SER A 2 -52.93 34.31 -70.58
C SER A 2 -51.60 34.17 -69.83
N THR A 3 -51.59 34.21 -68.49
CA THR A 3 -50.38 33.93 -67.70
C THR A 3 -50.39 32.52 -67.11
N PHE A 4 -51.58 32.03 -66.73
CA PHE A 4 -51.75 30.69 -66.16
C PHE A 4 -51.45 29.55 -67.15
N PHE A 5 -51.85 29.70 -68.42
CA PHE A 5 -51.57 28.71 -69.46
C PHE A 5 -50.07 28.57 -69.79
N ARG A 6 -49.28 29.65 -69.61
CA ARG A 6 -47.84 29.65 -69.91
C ARG A 6 -47.00 29.02 -68.79
N GLN A 7 -47.46 29.10 -67.53
CA GLN A 7 -46.85 28.35 -66.43
C GLN A 7 -47.14 26.85 -66.51
N ALA A 8 -48.38 26.47 -66.86
CA ALA A 8 -48.76 25.05 -66.94
C ALA A 8 -47.95 24.27 -68.01
N THR A 9 -47.67 24.91 -69.14
CA THR A 9 -46.91 24.27 -70.25
C THR A 9 -45.43 24.06 -69.93
N ASN A 10 -44.82 24.93 -69.11
CA ASN A 10 -43.43 24.76 -68.67
C ASN A 10 -43.27 23.66 -67.61
N VAL A 11 -44.25 23.54 -66.69
CA VAL A 11 -44.26 22.46 -65.69
C VAL A 11 -44.49 21.10 -66.33
N ALA A 12 -45.39 20.99 -67.31
CA ALA A 12 -45.63 19.75 -68.04
C ALA A 12 -44.40 19.27 -68.84
N ARG A 13 -43.60 20.21 -69.36
CA ARG A 13 -42.36 19.92 -70.11
C ARG A 13 -41.18 19.55 -69.21
N SER A 14 -41.10 20.06 -67.99
CA SER A 14 -40.09 19.61 -67.02
C SER A 14 -40.43 18.21 -66.50
N ALA A 15 -41.70 17.95 -66.17
CA ALA A 15 -42.16 16.65 -65.68
C ALA A 15 -41.95 15.51 -66.69
N SER A 16 -42.10 15.74 -68.00
CA SER A 16 -41.90 14.71 -69.02
C SER A 16 -40.42 14.41 -69.35
N ARG A 17 -39.49 15.29 -68.93
CA ARG A 17 -38.03 15.11 -69.10
C ARG A 17 -37.33 14.56 -67.86
N VAL A 18 -38.03 14.45 -66.73
CA VAL A 18 -37.48 13.89 -65.49
C VAL A 18 -37.64 12.37 -65.50
N ARG A 19 -36.88 11.70 -66.38
CA ARG A 19 -36.40 10.35 -66.04
C ARG A 19 -35.17 10.54 -65.16
N ALA A 20 -35.42 10.88 -63.89
CA ALA A 20 -34.37 10.90 -62.89
C ALA A 20 -33.96 9.45 -62.60
N PHE A 21 -32.96 8.96 -63.33
CA PHE A 21 -32.21 7.81 -62.84
C PHE A 21 -31.54 8.28 -61.56
N ALA A 22 -32.04 7.80 -60.42
CA ALA A 22 -31.38 7.94 -59.15
C ALA A 22 -30.11 7.10 -59.19
N SER A 23 -29.07 7.60 -59.85
CA SER A 23 -27.72 7.11 -59.63
C SER A 23 -27.34 7.60 -58.24
N THR A 24 -27.67 6.82 -57.21
CA THR A 24 -27.00 6.97 -55.91
C THR A 24 -25.52 6.98 -56.24
N SER A 25 -24.84 8.10 -56.00
CA SER A 25 -23.39 8.16 -56.18
C SER A 25 -22.84 6.98 -55.40
N ALA A 26 -22.21 6.03 -56.10
CA ALA A 26 -21.56 4.92 -55.44
C ALA A 26 -20.58 5.57 -54.47
N SER A 27 -20.90 5.53 -53.16
CA SER A 27 -20.02 6.10 -52.15
C SER A 27 -18.70 5.40 -52.36
N ARG A 28 -17.65 6.15 -52.73
CA ARG A 28 -16.30 5.62 -52.88
C ARG A 28 -15.82 5.24 -51.48
N LYS A 29 -16.27 4.08 -51.00
CA LYS A 29 -15.85 3.50 -49.74
C LYS A 29 -14.45 2.98 -49.93
N ASP A 30 -13.57 3.37 -49.03
CA ASP A 30 -12.24 2.81 -48.95
C ASP A 30 -12.35 1.42 -48.33
N LEU A 31 -12.31 0.40 -49.19
CA LEU A 31 -12.43 -1.01 -48.78
C LEU A 31 -11.30 -1.44 -47.84
N VAL A 32 -10.12 -0.82 -47.95
CA VAL A 32 -8.97 -1.12 -47.09
C VAL A 32 -9.23 -0.58 -45.69
N GLN A 33 -9.71 0.66 -45.59
CA GLN A 33 -10.07 1.27 -44.32
C GLN A 33 -11.22 0.52 -43.63
N ASP A 34 -12.26 0.17 -44.38
CA ASP A 34 -13.42 -0.56 -43.84
C ASP A 34 -13.01 -1.96 -43.35
N LEU A 35 -12.16 -2.67 -44.10
CA LEU A 35 -11.62 -3.97 -43.68
C LEU A 35 -10.79 -3.83 -42.40
N TYR A 36 -9.88 -2.86 -42.33
CA TYR A 36 -9.05 -2.61 -41.16
C TYR A 36 -9.90 -2.33 -39.90
N LEU A 37 -10.88 -1.44 -40.01
CA LEU A 37 -11.78 -1.12 -38.91
C LEU A 37 -12.65 -2.32 -38.51
N SER A 38 -13.07 -3.15 -39.46
CA SER A 38 -13.83 -4.37 -39.18
C SER A 38 -12.99 -5.39 -38.39
N GLN A 39 -11.71 -5.55 -38.74
CA GLN A 39 -10.81 -6.48 -38.05
C GLN A 39 -10.47 -6.00 -36.64
N ILE A 40 -10.25 -4.70 -36.43
CA ILE A 40 -10.04 -4.14 -35.09
C ILE A 40 -11.27 -4.34 -34.21
N LYS A 41 -12.46 -4.06 -34.74
CA LYS A 41 -13.72 -4.23 -33.99
C LYS A 41 -14.03 -5.69 -33.70
N ALA A 42 -13.67 -6.59 -34.61
CA ALA A 42 -13.83 -8.03 -34.43
C ALA A 42 -12.75 -8.65 -33.53
N TYR A 43 -11.64 -7.94 -33.29
CA TYR A 43 -10.56 -8.44 -32.46
C TYR A 43 -11.02 -8.54 -31.00
N LYS A 44 -11.17 -9.78 -30.53
CA LYS A 44 -11.35 -10.10 -29.13
C LYS A 44 -9.98 -10.49 -28.57
N PRO A 45 -9.37 -9.69 -27.67
CA PRO A 45 -8.10 -10.08 -27.08
C PRO A 45 -8.25 -11.42 -26.38
N ALA A 46 -7.21 -12.25 -26.47
CA ALA A 46 -7.17 -13.51 -25.74
C ALA A 46 -7.38 -13.22 -24.24
N PRO A 47 -8.23 -14.00 -23.55
CA PRO A 47 -8.43 -13.81 -22.13
C PRO A 47 -7.08 -13.91 -21.42
N PRO A 48 -6.79 -13.04 -20.45
CA PRO A 48 -5.55 -13.13 -19.70
C PRO A 48 -5.45 -14.53 -19.11
N ALA A 49 -4.27 -15.14 -19.19
CA ALA A 49 -4.02 -16.43 -18.57
C ALA A 49 -4.45 -16.36 -17.10
N LYS A 50 -5.05 -17.43 -16.58
CA LYS A 50 -5.55 -17.47 -15.19
C LYS A 50 -4.46 -17.12 -14.17
N ASP A 51 -3.21 -17.34 -14.54
CA ASP A 51 -2.00 -17.07 -13.77
C ASP A 51 -1.23 -15.84 -14.24
N ALA A 52 -1.87 -14.87 -14.91
CA ALA A 52 -1.21 -13.64 -15.38
C ALA A 52 -0.57 -12.80 -14.26
N HIS A 53 -0.86 -13.11 -13.00
CA HIS A 53 -0.27 -12.51 -11.81
C HIS A 53 1.01 -13.24 -11.34
N VAL A 54 1.20 -14.50 -11.75
CA VAL A 54 2.37 -15.32 -11.39
C VAL A 54 3.57 -14.86 -12.22
N GLY A 55 4.50 -14.13 -11.57
CA GLY A 55 5.71 -13.60 -12.20
C GLY A 55 5.73 -12.09 -12.44
N VAL A 56 4.58 -11.41 -12.33
CA VAL A 56 4.52 -9.93 -12.35
C VAL A 56 4.91 -9.35 -10.98
N VAL A 57 4.60 -10.08 -9.91
CA VAL A 57 4.93 -9.69 -8.53
C VAL A 57 5.66 -10.84 -7.84
N LYS A 58 6.67 -10.53 -7.04
CA LYS A 58 7.33 -11.53 -6.18
C LYS A 58 6.30 -12.12 -5.22
N ALA A 59 6.26 -13.45 -5.12
CA ALA A 59 5.37 -14.14 -4.21
C ALA A 59 5.66 -13.70 -2.76
N TYR A 60 4.64 -13.18 -2.09
CA TYR A 60 4.74 -12.79 -0.69
C TYR A 60 4.43 -13.99 0.20
N SER A 61 5.44 -14.46 0.94
CA SER A 61 5.27 -15.45 2.00
C SER A 61 5.54 -14.80 3.34
N LEU A 62 4.64 -14.99 4.30
CA LEU A 62 4.87 -14.57 5.68
C LEU A 62 6.08 -15.34 6.24
N PRO A 63 7.01 -14.67 6.94
CA PRO A 63 8.08 -15.37 7.62
C PRO A 63 7.48 -16.31 8.68
N PRO A 64 8.11 -17.47 8.94
CA PRO A 64 7.67 -18.36 10.01
C PRO A 64 7.67 -17.62 11.36
N SER A 65 6.75 -18.01 12.24
CA SER A 65 6.68 -17.47 13.60
C SER A 65 8.06 -17.58 14.26
N PRO A 66 8.54 -16.54 14.97
CA PRO A 66 9.80 -16.61 15.68
C PRO A 66 9.78 -17.79 16.64
N VAL A 67 10.78 -18.67 16.52
CA VAL A 67 11.00 -19.76 17.45
C VAL A 67 11.73 -19.16 18.65
N ALA A 68 11.22 -19.40 19.86
CA ALA A 68 11.90 -19.00 21.08
C ALA A 68 13.29 -19.66 21.12
N PRO A 69 14.35 -18.93 21.49
CA PRO A 69 15.69 -19.52 21.58
C PRO A 69 15.66 -20.71 22.55
N SER A 70 16.26 -21.82 22.14
CA SER A 70 16.41 -22.97 23.03
C SER A 70 17.25 -22.56 24.23
N LEU A 71 16.75 -22.84 25.44
CA LEU A 71 17.58 -22.72 26.64
C LEU A 71 18.81 -23.63 26.48
N PRO A 72 20.01 -23.18 26.89
CA PRO A 72 21.17 -24.05 26.90
C PRO A 72 20.88 -25.26 27.79
N SER A 73 21.28 -26.45 27.35
CA SER A 73 20.97 -27.70 28.05
C SER A 73 21.65 -27.84 29.41
N ASP A 74 22.63 -27.00 29.72
CA ASP A 74 23.44 -27.07 30.94
C ASP A 74 23.45 -25.75 31.72
N LEU A 75 22.25 -25.24 32.02
CA LEU A 75 22.07 -24.08 32.90
C LEU A 75 22.70 -24.28 34.28
N ALA A 76 22.82 -25.53 34.75
CA ALA A 76 23.39 -25.82 36.07
C ALA A 76 24.90 -25.55 36.12
N ALA A 77 25.66 -25.96 35.10
CA ALA A 77 27.08 -25.64 35.02
C ALA A 77 27.33 -24.14 34.84
N GLU A 78 26.49 -23.46 34.06
CA GLU A 78 26.60 -22.00 33.85
C GLU A 78 26.28 -21.21 35.13
N LEU A 79 25.26 -21.61 35.90
CA LEU A 79 24.94 -20.99 37.19
C LEU A 79 26.03 -21.22 38.23
N THR A 80 26.56 -22.44 38.33
CA THR A 80 27.66 -22.73 39.27
C THR A 80 28.94 -21.97 38.92
N ALA A 81 29.24 -21.80 37.63
CA ALA A 81 30.35 -20.97 37.18
C ALA A 81 30.12 -19.48 37.47
N TYR A 82 28.88 -19.00 37.33
CA TYR A 82 28.51 -17.61 37.65
C TYR A 82 28.63 -17.34 39.16
N ASP A 83 28.09 -18.23 40.00
CA ASP A 83 28.18 -18.14 41.47
C ASP A 83 29.64 -18.17 41.96
N ALA A 84 30.52 -18.89 41.26
CA ALA A 84 31.95 -18.94 41.58
C ALA A 84 32.72 -17.66 41.16
N VAL A 85 32.18 -16.90 40.20
CA VAL A 85 32.79 -15.68 39.68
C VAL A 85 32.28 -14.43 40.39
N GLU A 86 31.07 -14.48 40.99
CA GLU A 86 30.62 -13.40 41.85
C GLU A 86 31.62 -13.21 43.01
N PRO A 87 32.17 -12.00 43.20
CA PRO A 87 32.98 -11.72 44.38
C PRO A 87 32.05 -11.82 45.58
N THR A 88 32.10 -12.95 46.29
CA THR A 88 31.44 -13.10 47.58
C THR A 88 31.78 -11.87 48.40
N LYS A 89 30.76 -11.15 48.90
CA LYS A 89 30.94 -10.11 49.92
C LYS A 89 31.75 -10.75 51.04
N VAL A 90 33.05 -10.48 51.04
CA VAL A 90 33.89 -10.77 52.18
C VAL A 90 33.22 -10.04 53.33
N GLU A 91 32.80 -10.77 54.35
CA GLU A 91 32.45 -10.19 55.63
C GLU A 91 33.71 -9.51 56.15
N VAL A 92 33.93 -8.28 55.71
CA VAL A 92 35.00 -7.43 56.22
C VAL A 92 34.61 -7.17 57.66
N ALA A 93 35.29 -7.87 58.57
CA ALA A 93 35.30 -7.57 59.98
C ALA A 93 35.44 -6.05 60.16
N VAL A 94 34.48 -5.47 60.87
CA VAL A 94 34.34 -4.04 61.13
C VAL A 94 35.68 -3.46 61.57
N ALA A 95 36.36 -2.79 60.63
CA ALA A 95 37.43 -1.86 60.93
C ALA A 95 36.77 -0.50 61.11
N SER A 96 36.51 -0.17 62.38
CA SER A 96 36.11 1.16 62.82
C SER A 96 37.09 2.22 62.33
N GLY A 97 36.59 3.17 61.54
CA GLY A 97 37.16 4.52 61.48
C GLY A 97 37.56 5.03 60.10
N SER A 98 36.66 5.76 59.46
CA SER A 98 36.97 7.05 58.82
C SER A 98 35.66 7.76 58.47
N ALA A 99 35.43 8.90 59.12
CA ALA A 99 34.36 9.82 58.77
C ALA A 99 34.62 10.38 57.37
N GLU A 100 33.82 9.96 56.39
CA GLU A 100 33.63 10.69 55.14
C GLU A 100 32.20 11.22 55.12
N GLU A 101 32.11 12.51 54.85
CA GLU A 101 30.92 13.33 54.94
C GLU A 101 29.83 12.86 53.96
N VAL A 102 28.71 12.38 54.50
CA VAL A 102 27.30 12.74 54.20
C VAL A 102 26.79 12.62 52.73
N ALA A 103 27.55 12.09 51.77
CA ALA A 103 27.08 11.83 50.40
C ALA A 103 27.09 10.33 50.02
N GLY A 104 26.85 9.45 51.00
CA GLY A 104 26.80 7.99 50.81
C GLY A 104 25.41 7.44 50.48
N ALA A 105 25.36 6.14 50.17
CA ALA A 105 24.12 5.42 49.87
C ALA A 105 23.07 5.53 50.99
N GLU A 106 23.47 5.60 52.27
CA GLU A 106 22.55 5.83 53.39
C GLU A 106 21.86 7.22 53.33
N ALA A 107 22.55 8.26 52.84
CA ALA A 107 21.96 9.58 52.67
C ALA A 107 20.95 9.61 51.51
N TYR A 108 21.21 8.82 50.45
CA TYR A 108 20.29 8.68 49.32
C TYR A 108 19.02 7.88 49.69
N LEU A 109 19.18 6.80 50.47
CA LEU A 109 18.04 6.00 50.94
C LEU A 109 17.15 6.80 51.90
N SER A 110 17.73 7.58 52.82
CA SER A 110 16.93 8.43 53.72
C SER A 110 16.18 9.55 53.01
N PHE A 111 16.73 10.09 51.91
CA PHE A 111 16.02 11.04 51.05
C PHE A 111 14.82 10.40 50.32
N LEU A 112 14.97 9.16 49.81
CA LEU A 112 13.87 8.46 49.14
C LEU A 112 12.74 8.05 50.09
N GLU A 113 13.07 7.79 51.35
CA GLU A 113 12.10 7.42 52.39
C GLU A 113 11.39 8.65 53.00
N ALA A 114 11.89 9.86 52.77
CA ALA A 114 11.26 11.07 53.28
C ALA A 114 9.91 11.35 52.58
N ASP A 115 8.84 11.48 53.36
CA ASP A 115 7.51 11.84 52.87
C ASP A 115 7.51 13.22 52.19
N ILE A 116 6.80 13.34 51.07
CA ILE A 116 6.60 14.60 50.34
C ILE A 116 5.89 15.60 51.27
N PRO A 117 6.33 16.87 51.36
CA PRO A 117 5.68 17.86 52.23
C PRO A 117 4.20 18.00 51.85
N LYS A 118 3.32 17.94 52.86
CA LYS A 118 1.88 18.12 52.68
C LYS A 118 1.65 19.52 52.07
N PRO A 119 0.82 19.66 51.03
CA PRO A 119 0.56 20.96 50.45
C PRO A 119 -0.08 21.86 51.52
N GLU A 120 0.59 22.96 51.85
CA GLU A 120 0.02 23.97 52.74
C GLU A 120 -1.19 24.60 52.04
N ALA A 121 -2.35 24.55 52.69
CA ALA A 121 -3.54 25.23 52.20
C ALA A 121 -3.30 26.74 52.31
N HIS A 122 -2.98 27.38 51.19
CA HIS A 122 -2.94 28.84 51.12
C HIS A 122 -4.34 29.39 51.40
N HIS A 123 -4.56 29.91 52.61
CA HIS A 123 -5.68 30.78 52.96
C HIS A 123 -5.24 32.24 52.83
#